data_AF-A0A924ZDE4-F1
#
_entry.id   AF-A0A924ZDE4-F1
#
_cell.length_a   1.000
_cell.length_b   1.000
_cell.length_c   1.000
_cell.angle_alpha   90.00
_cell.angle_beta   90.00
_cell.angle_gamma   90.00
#
_symmetry.space_group_name_H-M   'P 1'
#
loop_
_entity.id
_entity.type
_entity.pdbx_description
1 polymer ?
#
loop_
_entity_poly.entity_id
_entity_poly.type
_entity_poly.pdbx_seq_one_letter_code
_entity_poly.pdbx_strand_id
1 'polypeptide(L)'
;MKKSTKSAAAVEAQDATPSPTLSKLDQMLSLLGQPQGASLADLCTATGWQTHSVRGALAGSLKRKGHVVISDKVDGVRRYRVGVQA
;
A
#
# COMPACT_ATOMS: atom_id res chain seq x y z
N MET A 1 23.87 -16.50 10.08
CA MET A 1 23.62 -16.66 8.63
C MET A 1 22.39 -17.54 8.42
N LYS A 2 21.33 -17.05 7.76
CA LYS A 2 20.55 -17.73 6.71
C LYS A 2 19.27 -16.92 6.39
N LYS A 3 19.10 -16.70 5.08
CA LYS A 3 18.08 -15.87 4.41
C LYS A 3 16.73 -16.60 4.30
N SER A 4 15.68 -15.80 4.17
CA SER A 4 14.41 -15.96 3.43
C SER A 4 13.95 -17.36 3.01
N THR A 5 12.68 -17.68 3.28
CA THR A 5 11.59 -17.90 2.28
C THR A 5 10.43 -18.71 2.88
N LYS A 6 9.20 -18.13 2.95
CA LYS A 6 7.87 -18.81 2.98
C LYS A 6 6.80 -17.69 3.14
N SER A 7 5.70 -17.55 2.41
CA SER A 7 5.01 -18.36 1.42
C SER A 7 4.11 -17.42 0.60
N ALA A 8 3.99 -17.70 -0.69
CA ALA A 8 2.80 -17.35 -1.45
C ALA A 8 1.65 -18.28 -1.04
N ALA A 9 0.47 -17.73 -0.78
CA ALA A 9 -0.80 -18.43 -0.90
C ALA A 9 -1.86 -17.38 -1.24
N ALA A 10 -2.29 -17.45 -2.50
CA ALA A 10 -3.41 -16.71 -3.03
C ALA A 10 -4.68 -17.10 -2.27
N VAL A 11 -5.46 -16.10 -1.85
CA VAL A 11 -6.90 -16.22 -1.73
C VAL A 11 -7.54 -14.98 -2.33
N GLU A 12 -8.20 -15.25 -3.47
CA GLU A 12 -9.40 -14.61 -4.01
C GLU A 12 -9.26 -13.26 -4.73
N ALA A 13 -9.17 -13.40 -6.06
CA ALA A 13 -9.60 -12.42 -7.04
C ALA A 13 -11.11 -12.53 -7.22
N GLN A 14 -11.86 -11.44 -6.98
CA GLN A 14 -13.27 -11.23 -7.37
C GLN A 14 -13.48 -9.68 -7.37
N ASP A 15 -13.89 -8.92 -8.38
CA ASP A 15 -14.48 -9.18 -9.71
C ASP A 15 -14.34 -7.94 -10.64
N ALA A 16 -14.29 -8.21 -11.95
CA ALA A 16 -14.80 -7.43 -13.11
C ALA A 16 -14.33 -5.99 -13.44
N THR A 17 -13.35 -5.88 -14.37
CA THR A 17 -13.51 -5.41 -15.77
C THR A 17 -12.15 -4.95 -16.34
N PRO A 18 -11.78 -5.32 -17.59
CA PRO A 18 -10.57 -4.80 -18.23
C PRO A 18 -10.84 -3.39 -18.76
N SER A 19 -10.62 -2.37 -17.93
CA SER A 19 -10.58 -0.97 -18.35
C SER A 19 -9.45 -0.25 -17.58
N PRO A 20 -8.85 0.80 -18.15
CA PRO A 20 -7.41 1.00 -18.23
C PRO A 20 -6.70 0.95 -16.86
N THR A 21 -6.01 -0.17 -16.61
CA THR A 21 -4.69 -0.31 -15.95
C THR A 21 -4.33 0.59 -14.77
N LEU A 22 -5.29 1.01 -13.94
CA LEU A 22 -4.96 1.60 -12.64
C LEU A 22 -4.51 0.45 -11.73
N SER A 23 -3.18 0.29 -11.63
CA SER A 23 -2.59 -0.68 -10.71
C SER A 23 -3.15 -0.48 -9.32
N LYS A 24 -3.38 -1.54 -8.54
CA LYS A 24 -3.74 -1.44 -7.11
C LYS A 24 -2.77 -0.52 -6.33
N LEU A 25 -1.52 -0.42 -6.79
CA LEU A 25 -0.54 0.53 -6.26
C LEU A 25 -0.89 2.00 -6.52
N ASP A 26 -1.51 2.30 -7.65
CA ASP A 26 -1.94 3.65 -8.04
C ASP A 26 -3.14 4.11 -7.21
N GLN A 27 -4.04 3.17 -6.90
CA GLN A 27 -5.14 3.40 -5.96
C GLN A 27 -4.61 3.68 -4.54
N MET A 28 -3.61 2.92 -4.07
CA MET A 28 -2.93 3.23 -2.80
C MET A 28 -2.26 4.60 -2.85
N LEU A 29 -1.58 4.94 -3.95
CA LEU A 29 -0.87 6.21 -4.10
C LEU A 29 -1.84 7.39 -4.04
N SER A 30 -3.01 7.26 -4.68
CA SER A 30 -4.08 8.25 -4.63
C SER A 30 -4.56 8.51 -3.20
N LEU A 31 -4.71 7.45 -2.39
CA LEU A 31 -5.10 7.57 -0.98
C LEU A 31 -3.98 8.16 -0.11
N LEU A 32 -2.74 7.73 -0.32
CA LEU A 32 -1.59 8.21 0.43
C LEU A 32 -1.21 9.66 0.09
N GLY A 33 -1.57 10.13 -1.10
CA GLY A 33 -1.36 11.50 -1.56
C GLY A 33 -2.38 12.49 -0.99
N GLN A 34 -3.44 12.02 -0.32
CA GLN A 34 -4.37 12.89 0.38
C GLN A 34 -3.68 13.59 1.56
N PRO A 35 -4.08 14.82 1.91
CA PRO A 35 -3.45 15.58 3.00
C PRO A 35 -3.54 14.87 4.36
N GLN A 36 -4.61 14.10 4.57
CA GLN A 36 -4.78 13.29 5.79
C GLN A 36 -3.95 11.99 5.78
N GLY A 37 -3.51 11.52 4.60
CA GLY A 37 -2.96 10.19 4.39
C GLY A 37 -3.99 9.07 4.42
N ALA A 38 -3.53 7.84 4.60
CA ALA A 38 -4.39 6.67 4.75
C ALA A 38 -3.92 5.81 5.91
N SER A 39 -4.86 5.24 6.67
CA SER A 39 -4.50 4.21 7.65
C SER A 39 -4.25 2.88 6.96
N LEU A 40 -3.64 1.95 7.68
CA LEU A 40 -3.45 0.60 7.16
C LEU A 40 -4.80 -0.09 6.84
N ALA A 41 -5.83 0.16 7.64
CA ALA A 41 -7.16 -0.39 7.42
C ALA A 41 -7.79 0.15 6.13
N ASP A 42 -7.68 1.46 5.89
CA ASP A 42 -8.21 2.08 4.66
C ASP A 42 -7.54 1.52 3.41
N LEU A 43 -6.22 1.32 3.47
CA LEU A 43 -5.47 0.72 2.37
C LEU A 43 -5.87 -0.73 2.12
N CYS A 44 -6.08 -1.53 3.17
CA CYS A 44 -6.58 -2.90 3.04
C CYS A 44 -7.98 -2.91 2.39
N THR A 45 -8.90 -2.07 2.85
CA THR A 45 -10.27 -1.99 2.32
C THR A 45 -10.29 -1.53 0.86
N ALA A 46 -9.48 -0.54 0.50
CA ALA A 46 -9.44 -0.01 -0.87
C ALA A 46 -8.81 -0.98 -1.87
N THR A 47 -7.81 -1.76 -1.44
CA THR A 47 -7.06 -2.65 -2.33
C THR A 47 -7.51 -4.11 -2.29
N GLY A 48 -8.28 -4.49 -1.27
CA GLY A 48 -8.57 -5.88 -0.91
C GLY A 48 -7.33 -6.65 -0.43
N TRP A 49 -6.22 -5.97 -0.10
CA TRP A 49 -5.00 -6.63 0.36
C TRP A 49 -4.98 -6.85 1.86
N GLN A 50 -4.33 -7.95 2.27
CA GLN A 50 -4.01 -8.20 3.66
C GLN A 50 -2.92 -7.23 4.16
N THR A 51 -2.91 -6.99 5.48
CA THR A 51 -1.98 -6.10 6.19
C THR A 51 -0.51 -6.26 5.80
N HIS A 52 -0.02 -7.49 5.66
CA HIS A 52 1.38 -7.75 5.34
C HIS A 52 1.72 -7.40 3.87
N SER A 53 0.77 -7.56 2.95
CA SER A 53 0.91 -7.18 1.54
C SER A 53 0.93 -5.66 1.39
N VAL A 54 0.03 -4.95 2.09
CA VAL A 54 0.04 -3.48 2.18
C VAL A 54 1.37 -2.97 2.73
N ARG A 55 1.88 -3.57 3.81
CA ARG A 55 3.21 -3.22 4.37
C ARG A 55 4.34 -3.44 3.37
N GLY A 56 4.31 -4.53 2.61
CA GLY A 56 5.29 -4.80 1.54
C GLY A 56 5.24 -3.75 0.43
N ALA A 57 4.04 -3.34 0.03
CA ALA A 57 3.84 -2.29 -0.96
C ALA A 57 4.35 -0.91 -0.48
N LEU A 58 4.04 -0.55 0.78
CA LEU A 58 4.53 0.67 1.44
C LEU A 58 6.06 0.71 1.54
N ALA A 59 6.70 -0.40 1.93
CA ALA A 59 8.15 -0.44 2.13
C ALA A 59 8.96 -0.59 0.83
N GLY A 60 8.40 -1.27 -0.17
CA GLY A 60 9.12 -1.65 -1.40
C GLY A 60 8.60 -0.95 -2.65
N SER A 61 7.36 -1.26 -3.04
CA SER A 61 6.80 -0.85 -4.34
C SER A 61 6.72 0.67 -4.51
N LEU A 62 6.32 1.39 -3.44
CA LEU A 62 6.23 2.86 -3.46
C LEU A 62 7.61 3.52 -3.54
N LYS A 63 8.58 2.99 -2.80
CA LYS A 63 9.98 3.45 -2.88
C LYS A 63 10.59 3.24 -4.26
N ARG A 64 10.31 2.10 -4.91
CA ARG A 64 10.77 1.82 -6.29
C ARG A 64 10.19 2.77 -7.34
N LYS A 65 9.00 3.32 -7.08
CA LYS A 65 8.37 4.37 -7.90
C LYS A 65 8.89 5.78 -7.59
N GLY A 66 9.82 5.95 -6.64
CA GLY A 66 10.35 7.26 -6.25
C GLY A 66 9.50 8.00 -5.20
N HIS A 67 8.53 7.33 -4.57
CA HIS A 67 7.75 7.93 -3.50
C HIS A 67 8.38 7.64 -2.13
N VAL A 68 8.35 8.64 -1.25
CA VAL A 68 8.78 8.51 0.14
C VAL A 68 7.55 8.25 1.00
N VAL A 69 7.46 7.09 1.65
CA VAL A 69 6.36 6.81 2.57
C VAL A 69 6.71 7.37 3.96
N ILE A 70 5.91 8.32 4.42
CA ILE A 70 5.96 8.90 5.76
C ILE A 70 4.89 8.20 6.60
N SER A 71 5.22 7.89 7.85
CA SER A 71 4.27 7.30 8.80
C SER A 71 4.19 8.16 10.05
N ASP A 72 2.99 8.67 10.32
CA ASP A 72 2.68 9.45 11.51
C ASP A 72 1.67 8.73 12.39
N LYS A 73 1.77 8.95 13.70
CA LYS A 73 0.77 8.47 14.65
C LYS A 73 -0.09 9.65 15.05
N VAL A 74 -1.35 9.65 14.64
CA VAL A 74 -2.34 10.69 14.95
C VAL A 74 -3.44 10.03 15.78
N ASP A 75 -3.68 10.53 16.99
CA ASP A 75 -4.73 10.04 17.90
C ASP A 75 -4.71 8.52 18.14
N GLY A 76 -3.51 7.94 18.27
CA GLY A 76 -3.36 6.49 18.47
C GLY A 76 -3.32 5.66 17.18
N VAL A 77 -3.78 6.22 16.06
CA VAL A 77 -3.86 5.54 14.76
C VAL A 77 -2.66 5.89 13.88
N ARG A 78 -2.07 4.87 13.26
CA ARG A 78 -0.96 5.05 12.33
C ARG A 78 -1.49 5.41 10.95
N ARG A 79 -1.13 6.60 10.47
CA ARG A 79 -1.44 7.10 9.13
C ARG A 79 -0.18 7.13 8.28
N TYR A 80 -0.34 6.78 7.02
CA TYR A 80 0.71 6.75 6.01
C TYR A 80 0.45 7.84 4.98
N ARG A 81 1.50 8.52 4.54
CA ARG A 81 1.46 9.55 3.50
C ARG A 81 2.58 9.31 2.51
N VAL A 82 2.40 9.75 1.27
CA VAL A 82 3.52 9.82 0.32
C VAL A 82 4.03 11.25 0.20
N GLY A 83 5.32 11.43 0.42
CA GLY A 83 6.06 12.59 -0.05
C GLY A 83 6.62 12.32 -1.45
N VAL A 84 6.68 13.36 -2.27
CA VAL A 84 7.46 13.33 -3.51
C VAL A 84 8.92 13.52 -3.11
N GLN A 85 9.79 12.57 -3.46
CA GLN A 85 11.23 12.82 -3.37
C GLN A 85 11.56 13.84 -4.47
N ALA A 86 12.10 15.00 -4.10
CA ALA A 86 12.67 15.95 -5.05
C ALA A 86 13.89 15.35 -5.77
#